data_AF-A0A2H0ER15-F1
#
_entry.id   AF-A0A2H0ER15-F1
#
_cell.length_a   1.000
_cell.length_b   1.000
_cell.length_c   1.000
_cell.angle_alpha   90.00
_cell.angle_beta   90.00
_cell.angle_gamma   90.00
#
_symmetry.space_group_name_H-M   'P 1'
#
loop_
_entity.id
_entity.type
_entity.pdbx_description
1 polymer ?
#
loop_
_entity_poly.entity_id
_entity_poly.type
_entity_poly.pdbx_seq_one_letter_code
_entity_poly.pdbx_strand_id
1 'polypeptide(L)'
;MVLEPLLDQIGEAPVAALLGLLTGVVFGVAAQRSSFCLRAATVEFARGQLGPKVAVWLLTFSTAMVWVQAARMLGLFDPDEARMMAVTGSWSGAVIGGLLFGVGMVLARGCSGRLLVLAATGNLRSVVSGLIFAVVAQMSLHGWLAPLRSALAQIWVTPAGRNVDLLQAL
;
A
#
# COMPACT_ATOMS: atom_id res chain seq x y z
N MET A 1 0.22 -24.27 -11.19
CA MET A 1 0.75 -25.62 -10.93
C MET A 1 0.87 -26.03 -9.47
N VAL A 2 1.63 -25.35 -8.59
CA VAL A 2 1.75 -25.82 -7.17
C VAL A 2 0.49 -25.52 -6.31
N LEU A 3 -0.30 -24.51 -6.67
CA LEU A 3 -1.48 -24.09 -5.88
C LEU A 3 -2.77 -24.86 -6.22
N GLU A 4 -2.87 -25.42 -7.43
CA GLU A 4 -4.03 -26.19 -7.91
C GLU A 4 -4.41 -27.38 -7.02
N PRO A 5 -3.48 -28.27 -6.62
CA PRO A 5 -3.85 -29.40 -5.75
C PRO A 5 -4.25 -28.99 -4.33
N LEU A 6 -3.82 -27.81 -3.87
CA LEU A 6 -4.18 -27.27 -2.55
C LEU A 6 -5.54 -26.57 -2.59
N LEU A 7 -5.87 -25.92 -3.71
CA LEU A 7 -7.17 -25.29 -3.94
C LEU A 7 -8.30 -26.34 -3.97
N ASP A 8 -8.07 -27.47 -4.64
CA ASP A 8 -9.06 -28.55 -4.77
C ASP A 8 -9.35 -29.29 -3.45
N GLN A 9 -8.39 -29.33 -2.51
CA GLN A 9 -8.59 -30.04 -1.23
C GLN A 9 -9.12 -29.15 -0.10
N ILE A 10 -8.75 -27.87 -0.09
CA ILE A 10 -8.97 -26.97 1.05
C ILE A 10 -9.95 -25.84 0.72
N GLY A 11 -10.16 -25.53 -0.57
CA GLY A 11 -11.02 -24.43 -1.01
C GLY A 11 -10.29 -23.08 -1.03
N GLU A 12 -10.81 -22.15 -1.84
CA GLU A 12 -10.14 -20.89 -2.17
C GLU A 12 -9.96 -19.95 -0.95
N ALA A 13 -10.97 -19.86 -0.09
CA ALA A 13 -10.98 -18.96 1.07
C ALA A 13 -9.90 -19.30 2.13
N PRO A 14 -9.74 -20.55 2.59
CA PRO A 14 -8.70 -20.90 3.56
C PRO A 14 -7.28 -20.85 2.97
N VAL A 15 -7.08 -21.16 1.68
CA VAL A 15 -5.77 -20.94 1.04
C VAL A 15 -5.43 -19.45 1.02
N ALA A 16 -6.38 -18.59 0.67
CA ALA A 16 -6.18 -17.14 0.71
C ALA A 16 -5.88 -16.64 2.15
N ALA A 17 -6.57 -17.17 3.15
CA ALA A 17 -6.32 -16.83 4.56
C ALA A 17 -4.93 -17.26 5.03
N LEU A 18 -4.47 -18.46 4.66
CA LEU A 18 -3.13 -18.97 4.97
C LEU A 18 -2.03 -18.12 4.32
N LEU A 19 -2.19 -17.79 3.03
CA LEU A 19 -1.26 -16.92 2.32
C LEU A 19 -1.23 -15.51 2.94
N GLY A 20 -2.40 -14.96 3.30
CA GLY A 20 -2.51 -13.68 4.00
C GLY A 20 -1.83 -13.70 5.39
N LEU A 21 -2.00 -14.78 6.14
CA LEU A 21 -1.35 -14.94 7.44
C LEU A 21 0.18 -15.06 7.30
N LEU A 22 0.65 -15.87 6.36
CA LEU A 22 2.08 -16.09 6.15
C LEU A 22 2.78 -14.80 5.67
N THR A 23 2.18 -14.10 4.70
CA THR A 23 2.68 -12.79 4.24
C THR A 23 2.59 -11.72 5.34
N GLY A 24 1.51 -11.70 6.12
CA GLY A 24 1.33 -10.77 7.25
C GLY A 24 2.35 -10.98 8.37
N VAL A 25 2.67 -12.23 8.72
CA VAL A 25 3.70 -12.57 9.72
C VAL A 25 5.08 -12.13 9.23
N VAL A 26 5.43 -12.47 7.99
CA VAL A 26 6.72 -12.06 7.40
C VAL A 26 6.86 -10.54 7.37
N PHE A 27 5.81 -9.84 6.91
CA PHE A 27 5.80 -8.38 6.91
C PHE A 27 5.89 -7.80 8.33
N GLY A 28 5.14 -8.34 9.30
CA GLY A 28 5.13 -7.86 10.68
C GLY A 28 6.48 -7.98 11.36
N VAL A 29 7.14 -9.14 11.25
CA VAL A 29 8.49 -9.37 11.80
C VAL A 29 9.51 -8.45 11.14
N ALA A 30 9.46 -8.31 9.81
CA ALA A 30 10.36 -7.41 9.08
C ALA A 30 10.13 -5.94 9.44
N ALA A 31 8.88 -5.49 9.54
CA ALA A 31 8.51 -4.12 9.89
C ALA A 31 8.90 -3.77 11.34
N GLN A 32 8.74 -4.70 12.27
CA GLN A 32 9.14 -4.51 13.67
C GLN A 32 10.67 -4.39 13.81
N ARG A 33 11.44 -5.27 13.14
CA ARG A 33 12.91 -5.22 13.18
C ARG A 33 13.51 -4.02 12.46
N SER A 34 12.96 -3.64 11.31
CA SER A 34 13.47 -2.51 10.52
C SER A 34 13.07 -1.15 11.10
N SER A 35 12.10 -1.10 12.01
CA SER A 35 11.51 0.15 12.54
C SER A 35 11.03 1.11 11.44
N PHE A 36 10.67 0.54 10.29
CA PHE A 36 10.35 1.23 9.06
C PHE A 36 9.21 2.23 9.27
N CYS A 37 9.42 3.47 8.83
CA CYS A 37 8.41 4.51 8.87
C CYS A 37 8.54 5.39 7.63
N LEU A 38 7.58 5.26 6.71
CA LEU A 38 7.55 6.01 5.46
C LEU A 38 7.69 7.53 5.71
N ARG A 39 6.95 8.03 6.71
CA ARG A 39 7.01 9.44 7.17
C ARG A 39 8.42 9.86 7.59
N ALA A 40 9.15 9.00 8.30
CA ALA A 40 10.48 9.36 8.77
C ALA A 40 11.47 9.40 7.59
N ALA A 41 11.38 8.45 6.66
CA ALA A 41 12.17 8.46 5.44
C ALA A 41 11.91 9.72 4.59
N THR A 42 10.65 10.13 4.40
CA THR A 42 10.34 11.33 3.62
C THR A 42 10.84 12.61 4.27
N VAL A 43 10.75 12.73 5.61
CA VAL A 43 11.28 13.90 6.35
C VAL A 43 12.81 13.96 6.29
N GLU A 44 13.48 12.82 6.41
CA GLU A 44 14.94 12.71 6.37
C GLU A 44 15.47 13.07 4.96
N PHE A 45 14.83 12.53 3.92
CA PHE A 45 15.09 12.88 2.52
C PHE A 45 14.85 14.37 2.26
N ALA A 46 13.74 14.94 2.73
CA ALA A 46 13.43 16.36 2.57
C ALA A 46 14.44 17.29 3.27
N ARG A 47 15.13 16.79 4.32
CA ARG A 47 16.20 17.52 5.01
C ARG A 47 17.58 17.31 4.39
N GLY A 48 17.67 16.58 3.27
CA GLY A 48 18.94 16.24 2.62
C GLY A 48 19.82 15.27 3.42
N GLN A 49 19.24 14.56 4.39
CA GLN A 49 19.95 13.57 5.20
C GLN A 49 19.69 12.17 4.64
N LEU A 50 20.74 11.45 4.31
CA LEU A 50 20.66 10.04 3.92
C LEU A 50 21.04 9.18 5.12
N GLY A 51 20.11 9.05 6.07
CA GLY A 51 20.28 8.17 7.20
C GLY A 51 19.69 6.78 6.95
N PRO A 52 19.66 5.93 8.00
CA PRO A 52 19.31 4.52 7.86
C PRO A 52 17.87 4.30 7.40
N LYS A 53 16.94 5.21 7.67
CA LYS A 53 15.51 5.03 7.35
C LYS A 53 15.26 5.25 5.86
N VAL A 54 15.95 6.21 5.25
CA VAL A 54 15.89 6.43 3.80
C VAL A 54 16.53 5.25 3.07
N ALA A 55 17.68 4.76 3.55
CA ALA A 55 18.34 3.60 2.96
C ALA A 55 17.45 2.34 2.98
N VAL A 56 16.81 2.03 4.11
CA VAL A 56 15.86 0.90 4.22
C VAL A 56 14.66 1.10 3.29
N TRP A 57 14.15 2.33 3.16
CA TRP A 57 13.05 2.63 2.24
C TRP A 57 13.43 2.40 0.78
N LEU A 58 14.60 2.88 0.35
CA LEU A 58 15.08 2.68 -1.02
C LEU A 58 15.36 1.19 -1.31
N LEU A 59 15.96 0.46 -0.36
CA LEU A 59 16.21 -0.98 -0.49
C LEU A 59 14.92 -1.78 -0.61
N THR A 60 13.94 -1.50 0.25
CA THR A 60 12.65 -2.19 0.22
C THR A 60 11.88 -1.87 -1.06
N PHE A 61 11.85 -0.60 -1.48
CA PHE A 61 11.19 -0.18 -2.72
C PHE A 61 11.83 -0.77 -3.98
N SER A 62 13.17 -0.70 -4.09
CA SER A 62 13.89 -1.27 -5.24
C SER A 62 13.76 -2.79 -5.31
N THR A 63 13.88 -3.49 -4.18
CA THR A 63 13.69 -4.94 -4.12
C THR A 63 12.27 -5.33 -4.52
N ALA A 64 11.26 -4.60 -4.03
CA ALA A 64 9.88 -4.83 -4.41
C ALA A 64 9.64 -4.64 -5.91
N MET A 65 10.20 -3.58 -6.52
CA MET A 65 10.10 -3.38 -7.97
C MET A 65 10.77 -4.52 -8.74
N VAL A 66 11.97 -4.93 -8.38
CA VAL A 66 12.67 -6.04 -9.05
C VAL A 66 11.87 -7.34 -8.96
N TRP A 67 11.30 -7.64 -7.78
CA TRP A 67 10.50 -8.86 -7.59
C TRP A 67 9.20 -8.85 -8.38
N VAL A 68 8.48 -7.73 -8.41
CA VAL A 68 7.23 -7.61 -9.19
C VAL A 68 7.52 -7.73 -10.68
N GLN A 69 8.58 -7.08 -11.17
CA GLN A 69 8.99 -7.17 -12.58
C GLN A 69 9.44 -8.58 -12.95
N ALA A 70 10.21 -9.26 -12.08
CA ALA A 70 10.61 -10.65 -12.29
C ALA A 70 9.40 -11.59 -12.32
N ALA A 71 8.44 -11.41 -11.40
CA ALA A 71 7.21 -12.21 -11.36
C ALA A 71 6.37 -12.04 -12.65
N ARG A 72 6.30 -10.82 -13.18
CA ARG A 72 5.66 -10.53 -14.48
C ARG A 72 6.37 -11.25 -15.63
N MET A 73 7.71 -11.20 -15.69
CA MET A 73 8.49 -11.86 -16.75
C MET A 73 8.37 -13.39 -16.72
N LEU A 74 8.23 -13.96 -15.52
CA LEU A 74 8.05 -15.40 -15.32
C LEU A 74 6.61 -15.88 -15.58
N GLY A 75 5.67 -14.97 -15.90
CA GLY A 75 4.26 -15.29 -16.11
C GLY A 75 3.53 -15.74 -14.84
N LEU A 76 4.07 -15.45 -13.65
CA LEU A 76 3.46 -15.81 -12.36
C LEU A 76 2.32 -14.86 -11.94
N PHE A 77 2.26 -13.68 -12.56
CA PHE A 77 1.36 -12.60 -12.17
C PHE A 77 1.01 -11.74 -13.38
N ASP A 78 -0.29 -11.53 -13.60
CA ASP A 78 -0.80 -10.57 -14.57
C ASP A 78 -1.17 -9.25 -13.86
N PRO A 79 -0.48 -8.13 -14.17
CA PRO A 79 -0.78 -6.83 -13.56
C PRO A 79 -2.16 -6.30 -13.92
N ASP A 80 -2.79 -6.75 -15.01
CA ASP A 80 -4.11 -6.29 -15.43
C ASP A 80 -5.25 -6.94 -14.60
N GLU A 81 -5.02 -8.12 -14.01
CA GLU A 81 -5.98 -8.75 -13.08
C GLU A 81 -5.88 -8.21 -11.65
N ALA A 82 -4.76 -7.57 -11.31
CA ALA A 82 -4.53 -7.06 -9.98
C ALA A 82 -5.38 -5.81 -9.72
N ARG A 83 -6.44 -5.96 -8.90
CA ARG A 83 -7.37 -4.88 -8.52
C ARG A 83 -6.72 -3.58 -8.06
N MET A 84 -5.51 -3.59 -7.48
CA MET A 84 -4.81 -2.36 -7.09
C MET A 84 -3.99 -1.73 -8.23
N MET A 85 -3.59 -2.49 -9.24
CA MET A 85 -2.85 -2.00 -10.41
C MET A 85 -3.75 -1.70 -11.61
N ALA A 86 -4.96 -2.25 -11.65
CA ALA A 86 -5.97 -2.01 -12.69
C ALA A 86 -6.81 -0.73 -12.48
N VAL A 87 -6.68 -0.05 -11.33
CA VAL A 87 -7.46 1.17 -11.05
C VAL A 87 -6.97 2.30 -11.94
N THR A 88 -7.89 2.90 -12.69
CA THR A 88 -7.67 4.05 -13.57
C THR A 88 -6.91 5.17 -12.87
N GLY A 89 -5.75 5.56 -13.40
CA GLY A 89 -4.88 6.55 -12.78
C GLY A 89 -5.45 7.98 -12.84
N SER A 90 -6.17 8.43 -11.82
CA SER A 90 -6.51 9.85 -11.69
C SER A 90 -5.34 10.65 -11.11
N TRP A 91 -4.90 11.68 -11.83
CA TRP A 91 -3.86 12.60 -11.33
C TRP A 91 -4.38 13.40 -10.14
N SER A 92 -5.64 13.87 -10.19
CA SER A 92 -6.25 14.58 -9.06
C SER A 92 -6.37 13.70 -7.83
N GLY A 93 -6.77 12.43 -7.99
CA GLY A 93 -6.86 11.48 -6.88
C GLY A 93 -5.50 11.20 -6.24
N ALA A 94 -4.45 11.03 -7.05
CA ALA A 94 -3.09 10.81 -6.54
C ALA A 94 -2.55 12.01 -5.76
N VAL A 95 -2.70 13.23 -6.29
CA VAL A 95 -2.20 14.45 -5.63
C VAL A 95 -3.00 14.77 -4.36
N ILE A 96 -4.33 14.86 -4.46
CA ILE A 96 -5.20 15.22 -3.33
C ILE A 96 -5.14 14.14 -2.25
N GLY A 97 -5.24 12.86 -2.64
CA GLY A 97 -5.15 11.74 -1.72
C GLY A 97 -3.78 11.64 -1.05
N GLY A 98 -2.69 11.84 -1.80
CA GLY A 98 -1.33 11.86 -1.27
C GLY A 98 -1.11 12.97 -0.24
N LEU A 99 -1.60 14.18 -0.51
CA LEU A 99 -1.53 15.31 0.42
C LEU A 99 -2.34 15.06 1.69
N LEU A 100 -3.60 14.61 1.57
CA LEU A 100 -4.44 14.30 2.73
C LEU A 100 -3.82 13.20 3.60
N PHE A 101 -3.31 12.14 2.97
CA PHE A 101 -2.64 11.05 3.67
C PHE A 101 -1.33 11.52 4.34
N GLY A 102 -0.54 12.35 3.66
CA GLY A 102 0.69 12.94 4.18
C GLY A 102 0.46 13.84 5.39
N VAL A 103 -0.49 14.77 5.29
CA VAL A 103 -0.90 15.66 6.40
C VAL A 103 -1.42 14.81 7.56
N GLY A 104 -2.26 13.80 7.28
CA GLY A 104 -2.74 12.84 8.28
C GLY A 104 -1.61 12.12 9.02
N MET A 105 -0.58 11.66 8.31
CA MET A 105 0.59 11.02 8.93
C MET A 105 1.35 11.98 9.87
N VAL A 106 1.44 13.26 9.53
CA VAL A 106 2.06 14.28 10.39
C VAL A 106 1.22 14.53 11.64
N LEU A 107 -0.09 14.72 11.48
CA LEU A 107 -1.03 14.98 12.59
C LEU A 107 -1.14 13.79 13.55
N ALA A 108 -1.24 12.56 13.02
CA ALA A 108 -1.30 11.33 13.81
C ALA A 108 0.07 10.90 14.38
N ARG A 109 1.15 11.60 14.03
CA ARG A 109 2.55 11.31 14.43
C ARG A 109 3.01 9.89 14.08
N GLY A 110 2.55 9.33 12.97
CA GLY A 110 2.99 8.02 12.49
C GLY A 110 2.44 7.66 11.11
N CYS A 111 2.98 6.60 10.51
CA CYS A 111 2.50 6.05 9.24
C CYS A 111 1.67 4.79 9.46
N SER A 112 0.76 4.47 8.54
CA SER A 112 -0.16 3.32 8.64
C SER A 112 0.53 2.03 9.06
N GLY A 113 1.62 1.65 8.38
CA GLY A 113 2.38 0.42 8.70
C GLY A 113 2.95 0.41 10.12
N ARG A 114 3.50 1.55 10.59
CA ARG A 114 4.09 1.63 11.94
C ARG A 114 3.02 1.68 13.02
N LEU A 115 1.87 2.31 12.76
CA LEU A 115 0.73 2.27 13.69
C LEU A 115 0.22 0.84 13.88
N LEU A 116 0.14 0.05 12.82
CA LEU A 116 -0.28 -1.36 12.90
C LEU A 116 0.67 -2.19 13.77
N VAL A 117 1.98 -2.07 13.56
CA VAL A 117 2.98 -2.77 14.38
C VAL A 117 2.96 -2.30 15.84
N LEU A 118 2.87 -0.99 16.08
CA LEU A 118 2.82 -0.44 17.44
C LEU A 118 1.53 -0.79 18.19
N ALA A 119 0.40 -0.92 17.47
CA ALA A 119 -0.84 -1.40 18.04
C ALA A 119 -0.67 -2.82 18.60
N ALA A 120 0.04 -3.69 17.88
CA ALA A 120 0.36 -5.04 18.34
C ALA A 120 1.30 -5.08 19.56
N THR A 121 2.10 -4.04 19.80
CA THR A 121 2.96 -3.93 21.00
C THR A 121 2.26 -3.32 22.24
N GLY A 122 0.94 -3.11 22.20
CA GLY A 122 0.16 -2.58 23.33
C GLY A 122 0.10 -1.05 23.42
N ASN A 123 0.43 -0.33 22.35
CA ASN A 123 0.34 1.14 22.34
C ASN A 123 -1.09 1.61 22.07
N LEU A 124 -1.81 2.01 23.13
CA LEU A 124 -3.20 2.47 23.05
C LEU A 124 -3.42 3.62 22.06
N ARG A 125 -2.47 4.56 21.95
CA ARG A 125 -2.56 5.66 20.97
C ARG A 125 -2.58 5.11 19.55
N SER A 126 -1.72 4.15 19.27
CA SER A 126 -1.61 3.55 17.93
C SER A 126 -2.85 2.71 17.60
N VAL A 127 -3.44 2.04 18.59
CA VAL A 127 -4.72 1.32 18.44
C VAL A 127 -5.84 2.29 18.07
N VAL A 128 -6.02 3.38 18.83
CA VAL A 128 -7.11 4.35 18.58
C VAL A 128 -6.92 5.05 17.24
N SER A 129 -5.71 5.56 16.96
CA SER A 129 -5.43 6.21 15.67
C SER A 129 -5.54 5.24 14.49
N GLY A 130 -5.12 3.99 14.66
CA GLY A 130 -5.24 2.94 13.66
C GLY A 130 -6.70 2.56 13.39
N LEU A 131 -7.54 2.49 14.43
CA LEU A 131 -8.98 2.24 14.30
C LEU A 131 -9.69 3.37 13.54
N ILE A 132 -9.42 4.62 13.91
CA ILE A 132 -9.97 5.79 13.21
C ILE A 132 -9.54 5.76 11.73
N PHE A 133 -8.27 5.48 11.47
CA PHE A 133 -7.76 5.33 10.10
C PHE A 133 -8.51 4.23 9.33
N ALA A 134 -8.69 3.05 9.92
CA ALA A 134 -9.40 1.93 9.29
C ALA A 134 -10.87 2.27 8.98
N VAL A 135 -11.58 2.89 9.92
CA VAL A 135 -12.99 3.29 9.73
C VAL A 135 -13.10 4.35 8.62
N VAL A 136 -12.27 5.39 8.65
CA VAL A 136 -12.29 6.45 7.62
C VAL A 136 -11.91 5.89 6.24
N ALA A 137 -10.96 4.95 6.18
CA ALA A 137 -10.59 4.27 4.94
C ALA A 137 -11.76 3.45 4.39
N GLN A 138 -12.46 2.68 5.22
CA GLN A 138 -13.66 1.93 4.81
C GLN A 138 -14.79 2.85 4.38
N MET A 139 -15.02 3.96 5.08
CA MET A 139 -16.01 4.97 4.70
C MET A 139 -15.70 5.63 3.34
N SER A 140 -14.41 5.77 3.00
CA SER A 140 -13.98 6.35 1.73
C SER A 140 -14.07 5.37 0.56
N LEU A 141 -13.96 4.06 0.82
CA LEU A 141 -14.04 3.01 -0.19
C LEU A 141 -15.48 2.57 -0.47
N HIS A 142 -16.27 2.30 0.57
CA HIS A 142 -17.61 1.72 0.46
C HIS A 142 -18.69 2.52 1.19
N GLY A 143 -18.32 3.55 1.95
CA GLY A 143 -19.26 4.35 2.73
C GLY A 143 -19.67 5.66 2.07
N TRP A 144 -20.17 6.57 2.90
CA TRP A 144 -20.69 7.87 2.51
C TRP A 144 -19.66 8.78 1.83
N LEU A 145 -18.36 8.58 2.08
CA LEU A 145 -17.29 9.37 1.46
C LEU A 145 -16.94 8.86 0.05
N ALA A 146 -17.46 7.72 -0.38
CA ALA A 146 -17.24 7.18 -1.73
C ALA A 146 -17.62 8.16 -2.86
N PRO A 147 -18.82 8.80 -2.89
CA PRO A 147 -19.19 9.76 -3.94
C PRO A 147 -18.26 10.98 -3.96
N LEU A 148 -17.82 11.45 -2.78
CA LEU A 148 -16.88 12.56 -2.68
C LEU A 148 -15.49 12.18 -3.21
N ARG A 149 -15.01 10.98 -2.87
CA ARG A 149 -13.76 10.43 -3.41
C ARG A 149 -13.82 10.32 -4.93
N SER A 150 -14.92 9.82 -5.49
CA SER A 150 -15.08 9.75 -6.95
C SER A 150 -15.14 11.14 -7.58
N ALA A 151 -15.86 12.10 -6.99
CA ALA A 151 -15.92 13.46 -7.52
C ALA A 151 -14.53 14.11 -7.57
N LEU A 152 -13.72 13.96 -6.51
CA LEU A 152 -12.34 14.45 -6.46
C LEU A 152 -11.42 13.74 -7.46
N ALA A 153 -11.62 12.42 -7.66
CA ALA A 153 -10.85 11.64 -8.63
C ALA A 153 -11.21 11.96 -10.09
N GLN A 154 -12.42 12.48 -10.36
CA GLN A 154 -12.87 12.82 -11.72
C GLN A 154 -12.43 14.22 -12.18
N ILE A 155 -11.86 15.05 -11.31
CA ILE A 155 -11.44 16.42 -11.67
C ILE A 155 -10.31 16.39 -12.71
N TRP A 156 -9.31 15.51 -12.54
CA TRP A 156 -8.23 15.29 -13.49
C TRP A 156 -7.98 13.80 -13.68
N VAL A 157 -8.69 13.22 -14.65
CA VAL A 157 -8.52 11.83 -15.07
C VAL A 157 -7.48 11.78 -16.20
N THR A 158 -6.67 10.73 -16.23
CA THR A 158 -5.83 10.42 -17.39
C THR A 158 -6.69 10.29 -18.66
N PRO A 159 -6.22 10.78 -19.82
CA PRO A 159 -6.88 10.54 -21.09
C PRO A 159 -7.08 9.03 -21.29
N ALA A 160 -8.29 8.63 -21.70
CA ALA A 160 -8.71 7.24 -21.93
C ALA A 160 -8.89 6.33 -20.70
N GLY A 161 -8.76 6.83 -19.46
CA GLY A 161 -9.01 6.01 -18.25
C GLY A 161 -8.06 4.81 -18.09
N ARG A 162 -6.92 4.82 -18.78
CA ARG A 162 -5.86 3.81 -18.64
C ARG A 162 -4.78 4.35 -17.71
N ASN A 163 -4.08 3.46 -17.00
CA ASN A 163 -2.86 3.87 -16.31
C ASN A 163 -1.85 4.44 -17.31
N VAL A 164 -1.05 5.41 -16.88
CA VAL A 164 -0.05 6.08 -17.73
C VAL A 164 0.94 5.03 -18.19
N ASP A 165 0.81 4.58 -19.44
CA ASP A 165 1.73 3.64 -20.06
C ASP A 165 2.75 4.42 -20.89
N LEU A 166 3.95 4.58 -20.32
CA LEU A 166 5.04 5.31 -20.98
C LEU A 166 5.51 4.61 -22.26
N LEU A 167 5.27 3.30 -22.41
CA LEU A 167 5.62 2.55 -23.62
C LEU A 167 4.66 2.79 -24.77
N GLN A 168 3.42 3.20 -24.49
CA GLN A 168 2.44 3.60 -25.53
C GLN A 168 2.62 5.07 -25.96
N ALA A 169 3.37 5.86 -25.20
CA ALA A 169 3.64 7.27 -25.49
C ALA A 169 4.89 7.49 -26.37
N LEU A 170 5.68 6.44 -26.62
CA LEU A 170 6.84 6.43 -27.51
C LEU A 170 6.47 5.85 -28.87
#